data_AF-A0A7C9EXY4-F1
#
_entry.id   AF-A0A7C9EXY4-F1
#
_cell.length_a   1.000
_cell.length_b   1.000
_cell.length_c   1.000
_cell.angle_alpha   90.00
_cell.angle_beta   90.00
_cell.angle_gamma   90.00
#
_symmetry.space_group_name_H-M   'P 1'
#
loop_
_entity.id
_entity.type
_entity.pdbx_description
1 polymer ?
#
loop_
_entity_poly.entity_id
_entity_poly.type
_entity_poly.pdbx_seq_one_letter_code
_entity_poly.pdbx_strand_id
1 'polypeptide(L)'
;MDARGKIHLLDPAVIRYIKEIWHFNKKPLLVVLDPHGRVANPNALHMMWIWGSMAFPFTTAREEALWRDETWRIELLADAVEPMVFTWMQEGKYICLIPQ
;
A
#
# COMPACT_ATOMS: atom_id res chain seq x y z
N MET A 1 -11.18 -14.18 28.70
CA MET A 1 -11.41 -13.08 29.65
C MET A 1 -10.10 -12.87 30.39
N ASP A 2 -9.55 -11.65 30.42
CA ASP A 2 -8.38 -11.36 31.26
C ASP A 2 -8.82 -11.16 32.72
N ALA A 3 -7.85 -11.11 33.64
CA ALA A 3 -8.10 -10.94 35.08
C ALA A 3 -8.84 -9.62 35.45
N ARG A 4 -9.13 -8.75 34.47
CA ARG A 4 -9.84 -7.47 34.64
C ARG A 4 -11.19 -7.44 33.93
N GLY A 5 -11.69 -8.58 33.45
CA GLY A 5 -13.00 -8.66 32.82
C GLY A 5 -13.11 -7.92 31.47
N LYS A 6 -11.99 -7.50 30.87
CA LYS A 6 -12.01 -6.88 29.54
C LYS A 6 -12.04 -7.97 28.47
N ILE A 7 -13.06 -7.91 27.60
CA ILE A 7 -13.07 -8.66 26.35
C ILE A 7 -12.13 -7.93 25.40
N HIS A 8 -10.90 -8.42 25.31
CA HIS A 8 -9.99 -7.99 24.27
C HIS A 8 -10.33 -8.73 22.98
N LEU A 9 -10.71 -7.99 21.93
CA LEU A 9 -10.96 -8.54 20.59
C LEU A 9 -9.72 -9.23 20.01
N LEU A 10 -8.52 -8.86 20.48
CA LEU A 10 -7.23 -9.41 20.10
C LEU A 10 -6.40 -9.73 21.34
N ASP A 11 -5.69 -10.86 21.31
CA ASP A 11 -4.76 -11.26 22.37
C ASP A 11 -3.64 -10.19 22.55
N PRO A 12 -3.22 -9.85 23.77
CA PRO A 12 -2.10 -8.92 24.00
C PRO A 12 -0.82 -9.27 23.24
N ALA A 13 -0.53 -10.56 23.01
CA ALA A 13 0.59 -11.01 22.21
C ALA A 13 0.46 -10.58 20.74
N VAL A 14 -0.75 -10.63 20.18
CA VAL A 14 -1.05 -10.15 18.82
C VAL A 14 -0.86 -8.64 18.73
N ILE A 15 -1.35 -7.89 19.72
CA ILE A 15 -1.17 -6.43 19.78
C ILE A 15 0.32 -6.08 19.83
N ARG A 16 1.11 -6.81 20.61
CA ARG A 16 2.56 -6.63 20.70
C ARG A 16 3.23 -6.94 19.36
N TYR A 17 2.86 -8.06 18.72
CA TYR A 17 3.41 -8.45 17.42
C TYR A 17 3.15 -7.38 16.34
N ILE A 18 1.93 -6.84 16.25
CA ILE A 18 1.58 -5.76 15.32
C ILE A 18 2.44 -4.50 15.57
N LYS A 19 2.69 -4.14 16.83
CA LYS A 19 3.48 -2.95 17.17
C LYS A 19 4.97 -3.15 16.93
N GLU A 20 5.52 -4.27 17.38
CA GLU A 20 6.97 -4.48 17.46
C GLU A 20 7.54 -5.13 16.19
N ILE A 21 6.82 -6.07 15.58
CA ILE A 21 7.30 -6.83 14.42
C ILE A 21 6.82 -6.21 13.11
N TRP A 22 5.53 -5.84 13.04
CA TRP A 22 5.01 -5.11 11.88
C TRP A 22 5.29 -3.60 11.94
N HIS A 23 5.91 -3.12 13.02
CA HIS A 23 6.30 -1.73 13.21
C HIS A 23 5.14 -0.74 13.06
N PHE A 24 3.92 -1.13 13.45
CA PHE A 24 2.76 -0.26 13.39
C PHE A 24 2.94 0.97 14.30
N ASN A 25 2.98 2.15 13.70
CA ASN A 25 3.26 3.42 14.37
C ASN A 25 2.09 4.42 14.29
N LYS A 26 0.84 3.91 14.31
CA LYS A 26 -0.42 4.67 14.14
C LYS A 26 -0.66 5.23 12.73
N LYS A 27 0.22 4.96 11.76
CA LYS A 27 -0.07 5.16 10.34
C LYS A 27 -0.80 3.94 9.78
N PRO A 28 -1.73 4.11 8.82
CA PRO A 28 -2.37 2.98 8.14
C PRO A 28 -1.32 2.00 7.60
N LEU A 29 -1.56 0.71 7.82
CA LEU A 29 -0.67 -0.38 7.42
C LEU A 29 -1.53 -1.52 6.86
N LEU A 30 -1.23 -1.98 5.66
CA LEU A 30 -1.94 -3.10 5.02
C LEU A 30 -1.01 -4.29 4.89
N VAL A 31 -1.01 -5.19 5.87
CA VAL A 31 -0.20 -6.41 5.82
C VAL A 31 -0.95 -7.51 5.07
N VAL A 32 -0.30 -8.11 4.09
CA VAL A 32 -0.87 -9.21 3.29
C VAL A 32 -0.34 -10.53 3.84
N LEU A 33 -1.24 -11.45 4.12
CA LEU A 33 -0.91 -12.80 4.58
C LEU A 33 -1.17 -13.82 3.48
N ASP A 34 -0.32 -14.83 3.38
CA ASP A 34 -0.57 -16.01 2.55
C ASP A 34 -1.60 -16.95 3.24
N PRO A 35 -2.10 -17.99 2.54
CA PRO A 35 -3.05 -18.95 3.13
C PRO A 35 -2.54 -19.71 4.36
N HIS A 36 -1.23 -19.69 4.63
CA HIS A 36 -0.61 -20.29 5.81
C HIS A 36 -0.42 -19.27 6.94
N GLY A 37 -0.90 -18.04 6.78
CA GLY A 37 -0.79 -16.96 7.77
C GLY A 37 0.59 -16.30 7.82
N ARG A 38 1.47 -16.55 6.84
CA ARG A 38 2.79 -15.92 6.76
C ARG A 38 2.68 -14.57 6.05
N VAL A 39 3.54 -13.62 6.41
CA VAL A 39 3.57 -12.30 5.76
C VAL A 39 4.05 -12.45 4.32
N ALA A 40 3.17 -12.14 3.37
CA ALA A 40 3.46 -12.15 1.93
C ALA A 40 3.79 -10.75 1.38
N ASN A 41 3.34 -9.70 2.06
CA ASN A 41 3.80 -8.32 1.88
C ASN A 41 3.66 -7.56 3.21
N PRO A 42 4.74 -6.94 3.73
CA PRO A 42 4.70 -6.20 4.99
C PRO A 42 3.87 -4.91 4.93
N ASN A 43 3.65 -4.32 3.76
CA ASN A 43 2.74 -3.18 3.58
C ASN A 43 2.33 -3.04 2.11
N ALA A 44 1.12 -3.43 1.74
CA ALA A 44 0.60 -3.32 0.37
C ALA A 44 -0.26 -2.06 0.13
N LEU A 45 -0.23 -1.08 1.04
CA LEU A 45 -1.07 0.12 0.95
C LEU A 45 -0.79 0.91 -0.34
N HIS A 46 0.50 1.05 -0.71
CA HIS A 46 0.90 1.73 -1.94
C HIS A 46 0.46 0.96 -3.18
N MET A 47 0.49 -0.37 -3.14
CA MET A 47 0.00 -1.18 -4.26
C MET A 47 -1.49 -0.94 -4.53
N MET A 48 -2.28 -0.77 -3.48
CA MET A 48 -3.71 -0.44 -3.58
C MET A 48 -3.93 0.94 -4.20
N TRP A 49 -3.09 1.92 -3.88
CA TRP A 49 -3.19 3.27 -4.46
C TRP A 49 -2.74 3.33 -5.92
N ILE A 50 -1.64 2.67 -6.26
CA ILE A 50 -1.05 2.76 -7.60
C ILE A 50 -1.80 1.89 -8.61
N TRP A 51 -2.04 0.62 -8.29
CA TRP A 51 -2.56 -0.36 -9.24
C TRP A 51 -3.98 -0.85 -8.90
N GLY A 52 -4.55 -0.43 -7.78
CA GLY A 52 -5.89 -0.82 -7.37
C GLY A 52 -6.08 -2.34 -7.36
N SER A 53 -7.08 -2.83 -8.08
CA SER A 53 -7.36 -4.27 -8.19
C SER A 53 -6.31 -5.05 -8.97
N MET A 54 -5.55 -4.42 -9.87
CA MET A 54 -4.49 -5.10 -10.64
C MET A 54 -3.33 -5.57 -9.76
N ALA A 55 -3.21 -4.98 -8.56
CA ALA A 55 -2.24 -5.39 -7.57
C ALA A 55 -2.52 -6.74 -6.92
N PHE A 56 -3.74 -7.31 -7.05
CA PHE A 56 -4.01 -8.66 -6.54
C PHE A 56 -3.02 -9.69 -7.14
N PRO A 57 -2.44 -10.60 -6.33
CA PRO A 57 -2.72 -10.93 -4.92
C PRO A 57 -1.98 -10.09 -3.85
N PHE A 58 -1.52 -8.89 -4.17
CA PHE A 58 -0.85 -7.93 -3.28
C PHE A 58 0.43 -8.47 -2.62
N THR A 59 1.06 -9.47 -3.22
CA THR A 59 2.33 -10.03 -2.77
C THR A 59 3.51 -9.18 -3.23
N THR A 60 4.64 -9.24 -2.52
CA THR A 60 5.88 -8.57 -2.96
C THR A 60 6.31 -9.03 -4.36
N ALA A 61 6.16 -10.31 -4.69
CA ALA A 61 6.46 -10.82 -6.04
C ALA A 61 5.56 -10.20 -7.13
N ARG A 62 4.28 -9.96 -6.82
CA ARG A 62 3.36 -9.28 -7.73
C ARG A 62 3.72 -7.80 -7.87
N GLU A 63 4.11 -7.16 -6.78
CA GLU A 63 4.60 -5.78 -6.78
C GLU A 63 5.82 -5.62 -7.71
N GLU A 64 6.81 -6.50 -7.58
CA GLU A 64 7.98 -6.48 -8.45
C GLU A 64 7.62 -6.69 -9.93
N ALA A 65 6.64 -7.56 -10.22
CA ALA A 65 6.16 -7.77 -11.58
C ALA A 65 5.50 -6.50 -12.14
N LEU A 66 4.66 -5.84 -11.35
CA LEU A 66 4.00 -4.59 -11.75
C LEU A 66 5.03 -3.50 -12.00
N TRP A 67 6.03 -3.35 -11.15
CA TRP A 67 7.12 -2.40 -11.37
C TRP A 67 7.94 -2.69 -12.63
N ARG A 68 8.16 -3.97 -12.97
CA ARG A 68 8.87 -4.34 -14.20
C ARG A 68 8.07 -4.02 -15.46
N ASP A 69 6.75 -4.16 -15.40
CA ASP A 69 5.86 -3.91 -16.54
C ASP A 69 5.48 -2.41 -16.66
N GLU A 70 5.72 -1.63 -15.61
CA GLU A 70 5.35 -0.21 -15.54
C GLU A 70 6.27 0.64 -16.44
N THR A 71 5.71 1.18 -17.52
CA THR A 71 6.40 2.13 -18.40
C THR A 71 6.07 3.56 -17.96
N TRP A 72 6.67 4.02 -16.86
CA TRP A 72 6.70 5.42 -16.39
C TRP A 72 5.43 6.23 -16.73
N ARG A 73 4.30 5.87 -16.13
CA ARG A 73 3.08 6.67 -16.27
C ARG A 73 3.22 7.99 -15.51
N ILE A 74 2.98 9.12 -16.18
CA ILE A 74 2.86 10.44 -15.52
C ILE A 74 1.84 10.41 -14.37
N GLU A 75 0.82 9.55 -14.47
CA GLU A 75 -0.16 9.25 -13.42
C GLU A 75 0.52 8.90 -12.09
N LEU A 76 1.58 8.09 -12.11
CA LEU A 76 2.35 7.71 -10.92
C LEU A 76 3.07 8.91 -10.27
N LEU A 77 3.48 9.89 -11.08
CA LEU A 77 4.26 11.05 -10.64
C LEU A 77 3.39 12.25 -10.26
N ALA A 78 2.23 12.39 -10.90
CA ALA A 78 1.48 13.64 -10.92
C ALA A 78 0.09 13.53 -10.27
N ASP A 79 -0.47 12.33 -10.07
CA ASP A 79 -1.75 12.14 -9.36
C ASP A 79 -1.68 12.62 -7.90
N ALA A 80 -0.49 12.55 -7.28
CA ALA A 80 -0.25 13.09 -5.94
C ALA A 80 -0.12 14.63 -5.90
N VAL A 81 0.07 15.29 -7.04
CA VAL A 81 0.40 16.72 -7.14
C VAL A 81 -0.77 17.53 -7.69
N GLU A 82 -1.48 17.02 -8.71
CA GLU A 82 -2.53 17.77 -9.41
C GLU A 82 -3.63 16.84 -9.96
N PRO A 83 -4.84 16.84 -9.37
CA PRO A 83 -5.96 16.01 -9.82
C PRO A 83 -6.40 16.25 -11.28
N MET A 84 -6.08 17.42 -11.85
CA MET A 84 -6.44 17.75 -13.24
C MET A 84 -5.52 17.13 -14.30
N VAL A 85 -4.46 16.42 -13.90
CA VAL A 85 -3.47 15.84 -14.82
C VAL A 85 -4.12 14.91 -15.85
N PHE A 86 -5.11 14.11 -15.46
CA PHE A 86 -5.83 13.23 -16.38
C PHE A 86 -6.55 14.01 -17.49
N THR A 87 -7.16 15.14 -17.14
CA THR A 87 -7.84 16.01 -18.11
C THR A 87 -6.83 16.63 -19.07
N TRP A 88 -5.69 17.11 -18.54
CA TRP A 88 -4.64 17.72 -19.36
C TRP A 88 -3.99 16.74 -20.33
N MET A 89 -3.86 15.47 -19.94
CA MET A 89 -3.41 14.40 -20.82
C MET A 89 -4.37 14.19 -21.99
N GLN A 90 -5.69 14.17 -21.74
CA GLN A 90 -6.69 14.05 -22.81
C GLN A 90 -6.72 15.27 -23.72
N GLU A 91 -6.47 16.45 -23.18
CA GLU A 91 -6.41 17.71 -23.93
C GLU A 91 -5.08 17.91 -24.69
N GLY A 92 -4.11 16.99 -24.54
CA GLY A 92 -2.79 17.08 -25.19
C GLY A 92 -1.91 18.22 -24.66
N LYS A 93 -2.11 18.64 -23.40
CA LYS A 93 -1.30 19.68 -22.75
C LYS A 93 0.05 19.13 -22.29
N TYR A 94 1.08 19.97 -22.33
CA TYR A 94 2.43 19.61 -21.92
C TYR A 94 2.60 19.74 -20.39
N ILE A 95 3.19 18.73 -19.76
CA ILE A 95 3.56 18.74 -18.32
C ILE A 95 5.09 18.81 -18.23
N CYS A 96 5.61 19.86 -17.58
CA CYS A 96 7.05 20.06 -17.40
C CYS A 96 7.45 19.74 -15.95
N LEU A 97 8.31 18.74 -15.77
CA LEU A 97 8.92 18.45 -14.48
C LEU A 97 10.19 19.28 -14.33
N ILE A 98 10.23 20.18 -13.35
CA ILE A 98 11.41 21.01 -13.07
C ILE A 98 12.23 20.32 -11.98
N PRO A 99 13.47 19.88 -12.25
CA PRO A 99 14.34 19.33 -11.22
C PRO A 99 14.70 20.42 -10.20
N GLN A 100 14.68 20.05 -8.90
CA GLN A 100 15.18 20.88 -7.80
C GLN A 100 16.67 20.60 -7.55
#